data_AF-A0AAV8WJF9-F1
#
_entry.id   AF-A0AAV8WJF9-F1
#
_cell.length_a   1.000
_cell.length_b   1.000
_cell.length_c   1.000
_cell.angle_alpha   90.00
_cell.angle_beta   90.00
_cell.angle_gamma   90.00
#
_symmetry.space_group_name_H-M   'P 1'
#
loop_
_entity.id
_entity.type
_entity.pdbx_description
1 polymer ?
#
loop_
_entity_poly.entity_id
_entity_poly.type
_entity_poly.pdbx_seq_one_letter_code
_entity_poly.pdbx_strand_id
1 'polypeptide(L)'
;MTHPRKSFIYINDEYAFESHIVIPFEDSVAELAHILIIKHNLPIYVEEELTRSLSDFISARSIEYFSKETSELINNAKQNKISIDDVTREWEKLMKEEMSEYGERRCASDEELFATAYHKMVHSPALETMLQLEHMYSKTVRQKTDEKKRLIQELSERQVLKQSEEMNNAVDRLETDMTESKINDLVARHYEAHSLLQGKLTSELDTIKEAQRREYREWLMQMLEQNQADSSLPTPNSPLTPVPPEIIIPKHFDRGIIDAPILEESFTIHLGSQLKQMHNIRILSASVMDLCAIEDSKQLPAILNFNCFRSEPTPQLLQTALALYSNDLSGLVLMADNKIGSRVTQEFQEVCQRTTEFHFPHIEDQLDKISNIAQQYLKSDHKSENRSAHSELLQPGDFYMTRHSNLAQVHVIFHMVSDDSLRGSDINSRHPVVLGLRNILKTACSNDITSLTIPLLLQYDMTEEMTISWCEKRAELVFKCVKGFMIEMASWGGSDLKNLQFMLPLGISNQVFQSLTEMLPRIFKVSNPKILK
;
A
#
# COMPACT_ATOMS: atom_id res chain seq x y z
N MET A 1 -30.21 -30.04 21.21
CA MET A 1 -29.95 -31.20 22.07
C MET A 1 -31.00 -31.24 23.17
N THR A 2 -31.57 -32.39 23.52
CA THR A 2 -32.55 -32.48 24.61
C THR A 2 -31.81 -32.49 25.94
N HIS A 3 -31.91 -31.40 26.71
CA HIS A 3 -31.32 -31.29 28.04
C HIS A 3 -31.88 -32.36 28.98
N PRO A 4 -31.04 -33.10 29.73
CA PRO A 4 -31.49 -34.14 30.64
C PRO A 4 -32.33 -33.57 31.80
N ARG A 5 -33.44 -34.25 32.10
CA ARG A 5 -34.23 -33.99 33.32
C ARG A 5 -33.66 -34.81 34.47
N LYS A 6 -33.26 -34.14 35.55
CA LYS A 6 -32.76 -34.76 36.78
C LYS A 6 -33.79 -34.59 37.88
N SER A 7 -33.96 -35.63 38.69
CA SER A 7 -34.84 -35.59 39.85
C SER A 7 -34.15 -34.87 41.01
N PHE A 8 -34.78 -33.79 41.46
CA PHE A 8 -34.47 -33.06 42.67
C PHE A 8 -35.42 -33.51 43.77
N ILE A 9 -34.86 -33.98 44.89
CA ILE A 9 -35.62 -34.40 46.05
C ILE A 9 -35.28 -33.42 47.17
N TYR A 10 -36.28 -32.68 47.62
CA TYR A 10 -36.17 -31.81 48.78
C TYR A 10 -36.75 -32.52 49.99
N ILE A 11 -36.02 -32.54 51.10
CA ILE A 11 -36.43 -33.13 52.37
C ILE A 11 -36.06 -32.14 53.48
N ASN A 12 -37.06 -31.73 54.24
CA ASN A 12 -36.94 -30.96 55.49
C ASN A 12 -37.70 -31.71 56.60
N ASP A 13 -37.57 -31.27 57.85
CA ASP A 13 -38.16 -31.91 59.03
C ASP A 13 -39.69 -32.11 58.93
N GLU A 14 -40.38 -31.28 58.12
CA GLU A 14 -41.85 -31.29 57.98
C GLU A 14 -42.36 -31.56 56.55
N TYR A 15 -41.50 -31.45 55.52
CA TYR A 15 -41.92 -31.48 54.12
C TYR A 15 -40.95 -32.26 53.24
N ALA A 16 -41.47 -33.08 52.33
CA ALA A 16 -40.68 -33.73 51.30
C ALA A 16 -41.40 -33.68 49.96
N PHE A 17 -40.69 -33.32 48.89
CA PHE A 17 -41.22 -33.36 47.54
C PHE A 17 -40.14 -33.70 46.51
N GLU A 18 -40.58 -34.24 45.38
CA GLU A 18 -39.74 -34.56 44.23
C GLU A 18 -40.17 -33.69 43.04
N SER A 19 -39.19 -33.09 42.35
CA SER A 19 -39.42 -32.32 41.13
C SER A 19 -38.35 -32.62 40.08
N HIS A 20 -38.73 -32.60 38.80
CA HIS A 20 -37.80 -32.83 37.70
C HIS A 20 -37.31 -31.49 37.14
N ILE A 21 -36.00 -31.28 37.18
CA ILE A 21 -35.34 -30.06 36.72
C ILE A 21 -34.52 -30.37 35.47
N VAL A 22 -34.61 -29.50 34.47
CA VAL A 22 -33.83 -29.59 33.23
C VAL A 22 -32.42 -29.04 33.52
N ILE A 23 -31.38 -29.77 33.14
CA ILE A 23 -29.97 -29.40 33.36
C ILE A 23 -29.25 -29.29 32.01
N PRO A 24 -28.45 -28.23 31.74
CA PRO A 24 -28.25 -27.05 32.57
C PRO A 24 -29.52 -26.18 32.68
N PHE A 25 -29.65 -25.47 33.79
CA PHE A 25 -30.74 -24.53 34.04
C PHE A 25 -30.23 -23.11 33.77
N GLU A 26 -30.84 -22.42 32.81
CA GLU A 26 -30.38 -21.11 32.32
C GLU A 26 -31.09 -19.92 32.99
N ASP A 27 -32.22 -20.17 33.66
CA ASP A 27 -33.03 -19.14 34.31
C ASP A 27 -32.64 -18.90 35.79
N SER A 28 -33.36 -17.99 36.46
CA SER A 28 -33.13 -17.65 37.86
C SER A 28 -33.54 -18.77 38.82
N VAL A 29 -32.60 -19.26 39.63
CA VAL A 29 -32.84 -20.29 40.66
C VAL A 29 -33.85 -19.82 41.71
N ALA A 30 -33.87 -18.51 42.01
CA ALA A 30 -34.82 -17.93 42.95
C ALA A 30 -36.26 -17.99 42.44
N GLU A 31 -36.47 -17.75 41.14
CA GLU A 31 -37.80 -17.86 40.51
C GLU A 31 -38.27 -19.31 40.50
N LEU A 32 -37.38 -20.26 40.21
CA LEU A 32 -37.70 -21.68 40.26
C LEU A 32 -38.06 -22.13 41.69
N ALA A 33 -37.32 -21.67 42.71
CA ALA A 33 -37.64 -21.95 44.11
C ALA A 33 -39.03 -21.41 44.46
N HIS A 34 -39.36 -20.19 44.05
CA HIS A 34 -40.67 -19.58 44.28
C HIS A 34 -41.80 -20.36 43.61
N ILE A 35 -41.60 -20.81 42.37
CA ILE A 35 -42.56 -21.67 41.65
C ILE A 35 -42.78 -22.98 42.40
N LEU A 36 -41.73 -23.60 42.95
CA LEU A 36 -41.84 -24.85 43.71
C LEU A 36 -42.57 -24.66 45.04
N ILE A 37 -42.37 -23.52 45.73
CA ILE A 37 -43.09 -23.17 46.96
C ILE A 37 -44.59 -23.08 46.70
N ILE A 38 -44.99 -22.34 45.66
CA ILE A 38 -46.39 -22.20 45.25
C ILE A 38 -46.98 -23.56 44.87
N LYS A 39 -46.23 -24.34 44.07
CA LYS A 39 -46.70 -25.62 43.54
C LYS A 39 -46.93 -26.68 44.63
N HIS A 40 -46.11 -26.67 45.68
CA HIS A 40 -46.16 -27.66 46.76
C HIS A 40 -46.78 -27.12 48.05
N ASN A 41 -47.37 -25.90 48.03
CA ASN A 41 -47.98 -25.22 49.18
C ASN A 41 -47.04 -25.15 50.40
N LEU A 42 -45.76 -24.82 50.16
CA LEU A 42 -44.77 -24.74 51.23
C LEU A 42 -44.84 -23.38 51.95
N PRO A 43 -44.57 -23.32 53.27
CA PRO A 43 -44.46 -22.06 53.98
C PRO A 43 -43.28 -21.20 53.51
N ILE A 44 -43.44 -19.88 53.58
CA ILE A 44 -42.45 -18.89 53.11
C ILE A 44 -41.11 -19.00 53.87
N TYR A 45 -41.10 -19.45 55.12
CA TYR A 45 -39.86 -19.60 55.89
C TYR A 45 -38.89 -20.67 55.32
N VAL A 46 -39.39 -21.55 54.44
CA VAL A 46 -38.60 -22.61 53.79
C VAL A 46 -37.85 -22.08 52.55
N GLU A 47 -38.16 -20.86 52.09
CA GLU A 47 -37.65 -20.30 50.82
C GLU A 47 -36.13 -20.20 50.76
N GLU A 48 -35.47 -19.70 51.81
CA GLU A 48 -34.01 -19.56 51.83
C GLU A 48 -33.29 -20.91 51.79
N GLU A 49 -33.82 -21.89 52.53
CA GLU A 49 -33.26 -23.23 52.62
C GLU A 49 -33.46 -24.00 51.31
N LEU A 50 -34.66 -23.93 50.73
CA LEU A 50 -34.99 -24.53 49.46
C LEU A 50 -34.14 -23.91 48.33
N THR A 51 -34.01 -22.58 48.29
CA THR A 51 -33.20 -21.89 47.28
C THR A 51 -31.74 -22.32 47.35
N ARG A 52 -31.18 -22.47 48.56
CA ARG A 52 -29.82 -22.96 48.75
C ARG A 52 -29.67 -24.41 48.29
N SER A 53 -30.56 -25.30 48.72
CA SER A 53 -30.54 -26.72 48.34
C SER A 53 -30.71 -26.91 46.83
N LEU A 54 -31.59 -26.11 46.21
CA LEU A 54 -31.84 -26.10 44.78
C LEU A 54 -30.63 -25.58 43.99
N SER A 55 -30.00 -24.51 44.47
CA SER A 55 -28.77 -23.97 43.89
C SER A 55 -27.65 -25.00 43.94
N ASP A 56 -27.42 -25.62 45.10
CA ASP A 56 -26.38 -26.65 45.26
C ASP A 56 -26.63 -27.86 44.35
N PHE A 57 -27.89 -28.28 44.22
CA PHE A 57 -28.28 -29.35 43.30
C PHE A 57 -28.02 -28.98 41.83
N ILE A 58 -28.48 -27.79 41.39
CA ILE A 58 -28.31 -27.33 40.02
C ILE A 58 -26.82 -27.17 39.70
N SER A 59 -26.02 -26.59 40.61
CA SER A 59 -24.58 -26.45 40.43
C SER A 59 -23.89 -27.81 40.34
N ALA A 60 -24.17 -28.74 41.26
CA ALA A 60 -23.55 -30.07 41.25
C ALA A 60 -23.91 -30.86 39.98
N ARG A 61 -25.17 -30.81 39.55
CA ARG A 61 -25.63 -31.51 38.33
C ARG A 61 -25.16 -30.85 37.05
N SER A 62 -25.04 -29.53 37.02
CA SER A 62 -24.46 -28.80 35.88
C SER A 62 -22.97 -29.14 35.75
N ILE A 63 -22.22 -29.17 36.86
CA ILE A 63 -20.82 -29.60 36.86
C ILE A 63 -20.68 -31.05 36.35
N GLU A 64 -21.52 -31.97 36.82
CA GLU A 64 -21.54 -33.35 36.36
C GLU A 64 -21.84 -33.46 34.86
N TYR A 65 -22.83 -32.69 34.38
CA TYR A 65 -23.21 -32.63 32.97
C TYR A 65 -22.04 -32.15 32.10
N PHE A 66 -21.47 -30.99 32.42
CA PHE A 66 -20.35 -30.43 31.65
C PHE A 66 -19.08 -31.27 31.76
N SER A 67 -18.80 -31.87 32.93
CA SER A 67 -17.67 -32.78 33.11
C SER A 67 -17.80 -34.03 32.23
N LYS A 68 -19.00 -34.61 32.16
CA LYS A 68 -19.29 -35.75 31.29
C LYS A 68 -19.16 -35.37 29.82
N GLU A 69 -19.77 -34.27 29.40
CA GLU A 69 -19.71 -33.78 28.01
C GLU A 69 -18.26 -33.46 27.60
N THR A 70 -17.50 -32.78 28.46
CA THR A 70 -16.08 -32.49 28.25
C THR A 70 -15.25 -33.77 28.16
N SER A 71 -15.50 -34.75 29.04
CA SER A 71 -14.80 -36.03 29.03
C SER A 71 -15.10 -36.83 27.76
N GLU A 72 -16.34 -36.81 27.29
CA GLU A 72 -16.76 -37.43 26.02
C GLU A 72 -16.08 -36.74 24.83
N LEU A 73 -16.05 -35.40 24.79
CA LEU A 73 -15.36 -34.62 23.76
C LEU A 73 -13.85 -34.93 23.73
N ILE A 74 -13.18 -34.95 24.89
CA ILE A 74 -11.74 -35.29 24.99
C ILE A 74 -11.48 -36.71 24.52
N ASN A 75 -12.34 -37.67 24.89
CA ASN A 75 -12.19 -39.06 24.44
C ASN A 75 -12.42 -39.21 22.94
N ASN A 76 -13.39 -38.50 22.38
CA ASN A 76 -13.66 -38.47 20.95
C ASN A 76 -12.51 -37.79 20.17
N ALA A 77 -11.91 -36.74 20.71
CA ALA A 77 -10.72 -36.11 20.15
C ALA A 77 -9.50 -37.06 20.17
N LYS A 78 -9.25 -37.76 21.28
CA LYS A 78 -8.19 -38.78 21.38
C LYS A 78 -8.38 -39.95 20.41
N GLN A 79 -9.63 -40.27 20.07
CA GLN A 79 -9.99 -41.31 19.10
C GLN A 79 -10.02 -40.80 17.65
N ASN A 80 -9.63 -39.54 17.40
CA ASN A 80 -9.63 -38.89 16.10
C ASN A 80 -11.02 -38.90 15.41
N LYS A 81 -12.11 -38.94 16.19
CA LYS A 81 -13.49 -38.90 15.70
C LYS A 81 -14.00 -37.47 15.49
N ILE A 82 -13.31 -36.48 16.06
CA ILE A 82 -13.61 -35.05 15.87
C ILE A 82 -12.63 -34.52 14.84
N SER A 83 -13.15 -34.09 13.69
CA SER A 83 -12.36 -33.38 12.68
C SER A 83 -12.25 -31.91 13.07
N ILE A 84 -11.04 -31.39 13.18
CA ILE A 84 -10.78 -29.97 13.47
C ILE A 84 -11.36 -29.09 12.34
N ASP A 85 -11.35 -29.57 11.11
CA ASP A 85 -11.90 -28.85 9.96
C ASP A 85 -13.42 -28.71 10.02
N ASP A 86 -14.13 -29.70 10.57
CA ASP A 86 -15.58 -29.64 10.74
C ASP A 86 -15.96 -28.64 11.83
N VAL A 87 -15.23 -28.64 12.94
CA VAL A 87 -15.40 -27.67 14.03
C VAL A 87 -15.10 -26.26 13.52
N THR A 88 -14.02 -26.08 12.76
CA THR A 88 -13.63 -24.78 12.19
C THR A 88 -14.71 -24.26 11.25
N ARG A 89 -15.29 -25.12 10.41
CA ARG A 89 -16.40 -24.75 9.52
C ARG A 89 -17.67 -24.35 10.28
N GLU A 90 -18.02 -25.06 11.36
CA GLU A 90 -19.19 -24.70 12.16
C GLU A 90 -18.98 -23.37 12.89
N TRP A 91 -17.77 -23.14 13.44
CA TRP A 91 -17.41 -21.84 14.03
C TRP A 91 -17.44 -20.71 13.00
N GLU A 92 -16.91 -20.93 11.80
CA GLU A 92 -16.96 -19.95 10.71
C GLU A 92 -18.41 -19.61 10.34
N LYS A 93 -19.29 -20.63 10.30
CA LYS A 93 -20.72 -20.44 10.04
C LYS A 93 -21.41 -19.64 11.15
N LEU A 94 -21.25 -20.04 12.41
CA LEU A 94 -21.84 -19.33 13.57
C LEU A 94 -21.35 -17.89 13.65
N MET A 95 -20.06 -17.67 13.43
CA MET A 95 -19.47 -16.33 13.42
C MET A 95 -19.99 -15.47 12.25
N LYS A 96 -20.24 -16.07 11.07
CA LYS A 96 -20.90 -15.37 9.95
C LYS A 96 -22.35 -15.00 10.28
N GLU A 97 -23.10 -15.91 10.89
CA GLU A 97 -24.50 -15.69 11.29
C GLU A 97 -24.57 -14.57 12.34
N GLU A 98 -23.74 -14.63 13.37
CA GLU A 98 -23.69 -13.62 14.44
C GLU A 98 -23.22 -12.25 13.91
N MET A 99 -22.21 -12.22 13.04
CA MET A 99 -21.76 -10.98 12.40
C MET A 99 -22.82 -10.40 11.44
N SER A 100 -23.63 -11.26 10.81
CA SER A 100 -24.74 -10.81 9.96
C SER A 100 -25.91 -10.25 10.78
N GLU A 101 -26.19 -10.84 11.95
CA GLU A 101 -27.32 -10.44 12.80
C GLU A 101 -27.00 -9.22 13.69
N TYR A 102 -25.79 -9.18 14.27
CA TYR A 102 -25.37 -8.18 15.26
C TYR A 102 -24.21 -7.28 14.81
N GLY A 103 -23.61 -7.52 13.65
CA GLY A 103 -22.54 -6.68 13.12
C GLY A 103 -23.02 -5.26 12.82
N GLU A 104 -22.13 -4.28 12.98
CA GLU A 104 -22.38 -2.91 12.52
C GLU A 104 -22.73 -2.93 11.03
N ARG A 105 -23.95 -2.51 10.68
CA ARG A 105 -24.34 -2.27 9.29
C ARG A 105 -23.63 -1.03 8.76
N ARG A 106 -22.33 -1.12 8.53
CA ARG A 106 -21.60 -0.11 7.76
C ARG A 106 -22.01 -0.26 6.31
N CYS A 107 -22.74 0.72 5.79
CA CYS A 107 -22.87 0.85 4.35
C CYS A 107 -21.46 1.04 3.76
N ALA A 108 -21.18 0.35 2.66
CA ALA A 108 -19.91 0.54 1.95
C ALA A 108 -19.75 2.03 1.62
N SER A 109 -18.57 2.56 1.91
CA SER A 109 -18.22 3.94 1.58
C SER A 109 -18.21 4.15 0.05
N ASP A 110 -18.34 5.39 -0.41
CA ASP A 110 -18.19 5.73 -1.84
C ASP A 110 -16.84 5.21 -2.40
N GLU A 111 -15.77 5.30 -1.61
CA GLU A 111 -14.45 4.80 -2.00
C GLU A 111 -14.43 3.28 -2.19
N GLU A 112 -15.04 2.51 -1.29
CA GLU A 112 -15.11 1.05 -1.39
C GLU A 112 -16.00 0.60 -2.57
N LEU A 113 -17.11 1.31 -2.79
CA LEU A 113 -18.00 1.08 -3.94
C LEU A 113 -17.26 1.34 -5.25
N PHE A 114 -16.56 2.48 -5.36
CA PHE A 114 -15.77 2.82 -6.54
C PHE A 114 -14.63 1.82 -6.77
N ALA A 115 -13.90 1.43 -5.71
CA ALA A 115 -12.84 0.43 -5.80
C ALA A 115 -13.36 -0.91 -6.32
N THR A 116 -14.49 -1.36 -5.78
CA THR A 116 -15.15 -2.60 -6.22
C THR A 116 -15.62 -2.49 -7.68
N ALA A 117 -16.17 -1.34 -8.06
CA ALA A 117 -16.63 -1.08 -9.42
C ALA A 117 -15.46 -1.12 -10.40
N TYR A 118 -14.38 -0.40 -10.10
CA TYR A 118 -13.18 -0.35 -10.94
C TYR A 118 -12.55 -1.74 -11.11
N HIS A 119 -12.37 -2.48 -10.02
CA HIS A 119 -11.78 -3.82 -10.08
C HIS A 119 -12.59 -4.77 -10.99
N LYS A 120 -13.93 -4.72 -10.91
CA LYS A 120 -14.79 -5.49 -11.82
C LYS A 120 -14.64 -5.05 -13.28
N MET A 121 -14.58 -3.74 -13.53
CA MET A 121 -14.50 -3.19 -14.89
C MET A 121 -13.14 -3.45 -15.55
N VAL A 122 -12.06 -3.42 -14.80
CA VAL A 122 -10.70 -3.71 -15.29
C VAL A 122 -10.55 -5.17 -15.75
N HIS A 123 -11.31 -6.11 -15.17
CA HIS A 123 -11.35 -7.49 -15.63
C HIS A 123 -12.41 -7.74 -16.72
N SER A 124 -13.07 -6.70 -17.20
CA SER A 124 -14.07 -6.75 -18.27
C SER A 124 -13.48 -6.26 -19.61
N PRO A 125 -14.20 -6.45 -20.73
CA PRO A 125 -13.80 -5.88 -22.03
C PRO A 125 -13.67 -4.34 -22.04
N ALA A 126 -14.17 -3.64 -21.01
CA ALA A 126 -14.07 -2.18 -20.91
C ALA A 126 -12.66 -1.67 -20.58
N LEU A 127 -11.74 -2.54 -20.17
CA LEU A 127 -10.37 -2.17 -19.76
C LEU A 127 -9.67 -1.27 -20.79
N GLU A 128 -9.76 -1.62 -22.07
CA GLU A 128 -9.10 -0.84 -23.13
C GLU A 128 -9.66 0.59 -23.18
N THR A 129 -10.99 0.74 -23.07
CA THR A 129 -11.65 2.05 -23.05
C THR A 129 -11.26 2.85 -21.81
N MET A 130 -11.17 2.21 -20.64
CA MET A 130 -10.72 2.84 -19.39
C MET A 130 -9.32 3.42 -19.55
N LEU A 131 -8.36 2.61 -20.02
CA LEU A 131 -6.97 3.04 -20.21
C LEU A 131 -6.83 4.13 -21.27
N GLN A 132 -7.64 4.08 -22.34
CA GLN A 132 -7.67 5.14 -23.36
C GLN A 132 -8.16 6.47 -22.79
N LEU A 133 -9.19 6.43 -21.93
CA LEU A 133 -9.73 7.62 -21.27
C LEU A 133 -8.71 8.23 -20.29
N GLU A 134 -8.09 7.40 -19.45
CA GLU A 134 -7.01 7.82 -18.54
C GLU A 134 -5.82 8.42 -19.29
N HIS A 135 -5.44 7.84 -20.43
CA HIS A 135 -4.38 8.35 -21.28
C HIS A 135 -4.72 9.72 -21.89
N MET A 136 -5.95 9.89 -22.38
CA MET A 136 -6.42 11.17 -22.91
C MET A 136 -6.40 12.28 -21.85
N TYR A 137 -6.88 11.96 -20.64
CA TYR A 137 -6.81 12.89 -19.50
C TYR A 137 -5.36 13.22 -19.14
N SER A 138 -4.48 12.21 -19.09
CA SER A 138 -3.05 12.39 -18.84
C SER A 138 -2.35 13.27 -19.87
N LYS A 139 -2.72 13.19 -21.16
CA LYS A 139 -2.19 14.11 -22.20
C LYS A 139 -2.59 15.56 -21.93
N THR A 140 -3.86 15.79 -21.60
CA THR A 140 -4.38 17.13 -21.33
C THR A 140 -3.67 17.76 -20.13
N VAL A 141 -3.50 17.00 -19.04
CA VAL A 141 -2.83 17.47 -17.82
C VAL A 141 -1.34 17.71 -18.06
N ARG A 142 -0.65 16.82 -18.79
CA ARG A 142 0.76 17.02 -19.15
C ARG A 142 0.96 18.32 -19.94
N GLN A 143 0.15 18.56 -20.98
CA GLN A 143 0.21 19.79 -21.76
C GLN A 143 0.00 21.04 -20.90
N LYS A 144 -0.99 21.02 -20.00
CA LYS A 144 -1.26 22.14 -19.09
C LYS A 144 -0.15 22.34 -18.05
N THR A 145 0.46 21.26 -17.58
CA THR A 145 1.60 21.30 -16.66
C THR A 145 2.83 21.89 -17.34
N ASP A 146 3.11 21.49 -18.59
CA ASP A 146 4.21 22.01 -19.39
C ASP A 146 3.99 23.50 -19.74
N GLU A 147 2.76 23.88 -20.09
CA GLU A 147 2.36 25.28 -20.29
C GLU A 147 2.59 26.12 -19.02
N LYS A 148 2.17 25.61 -17.86
CA LYS A 148 2.41 26.25 -16.56
C LYS A 148 3.90 26.43 -16.29
N LYS A 149 4.71 25.38 -16.47
CA LYS A 149 6.18 25.43 -16.29
C LYS A 149 6.80 26.49 -17.20
N ARG A 150 6.41 26.52 -18.48
CA ARG A 150 6.89 27.52 -19.45
C ARG A 150 6.55 28.95 -19.03
N LEU A 151 5.30 29.22 -18.63
CA LEU A 151 4.88 30.56 -18.23
C LEU A 151 5.57 31.05 -16.95
N ILE A 152 5.79 30.16 -15.98
CA ILE A 152 6.55 30.46 -14.75
C ILE A 152 8.01 30.78 -15.08
N GLN A 153 8.62 29.99 -15.96
CA GLN A 153 9.99 30.22 -16.42
C GLN A 153 10.12 31.55 -17.18
N GLU A 154 9.22 31.84 -18.13
CA GLU A 154 9.22 33.11 -18.87
C GLU A 154 9.07 34.33 -17.95
N LEU A 155 8.24 34.23 -16.90
CA LEU A 155 8.11 35.29 -15.91
C LEU A 155 9.41 35.45 -15.10
N SER A 156 10.01 34.35 -14.67
CA SER A 156 11.27 34.34 -13.90
C SER A 156 12.41 34.96 -14.70
N GLU A 157 12.57 34.57 -15.96
CA GLU A 157 13.59 35.12 -16.87
C GLU A 157 13.39 36.62 -17.11
N ARG A 158 12.13 37.05 -17.33
CA ARG A 158 11.81 38.48 -17.49
C ARG A 158 12.09 39.28 -16.22
N GLN A 159 11.87 38.71 -15.05
CA GLN A 159 12.18 39.36 -13.77
C GLN A 159 13.68 39.50 -13.56
N VAL A 160 14.47 38.45 -13.85
CA VAL A 160 15.94 38.50 -13.79
C VAL A 160 16.50 39.56 -14.74
N LEU A 161 15.98 39.65 -15.97
CA LEU A 161 16.40 40.66 -16.93
C LEU A 161 16.13 42.08 -16.43
N LYS A 162 14.92 42.35 -15.94
CA LYS A 162 14.56 43.67 -15.38
C LYS A 162 15.40 44.04 -14.17
N GLN A 163 15.67 43.08 -13.28
CA GLN A 163 16.53 43.30 -12.13
C GLN A 163 17.96 43.64 -12.56
N SER A 164 18.49 42.96 -13.59
CA SER A 164 19.81 43.28 -14.14
C SER A 164 19.86 44.65 -14.82
N GLU A 165 18.82 45.03 -15.57
CA GLU A 165 18.71 46.36 -16.18
C GLU A 165 18.65 47.47 -15.13
N GLU A 166 17.83 47.31 -14.08
CA GLU A 166 17.73 48.29 -12.99
C GLU A 166 19.03 48.39 -12.19
N MET A 167 19.72 47.26 -11.97
CA MET A 167 21.03 47.25 -11.32
C MET A 167 22.13 47.93 -12.16
N ASN A 168 22.16 47.67 -13.47
CA ASN A 168 23.11 48.32 -14.38
C ASN A 168 22.84 49.83 -14.49
N ASN A 169 21.57 50.24 -14.58
CA ASN A 169 21.18 51.65 -14.59
C ASN A 169 21.56 52.38 -13.29
N ALA A 170 21.48 51.70 -12.14
CA ALA A 170 21.89 52.26 -10.85
C ALA A 170 23.41 52.47 -10.77
N VAL A 171 24.19 51.54 -11.32
CA VAL A 171 25.66 51.63 -11.39
C VAL A 171 26.10 52.72 -12.36
N ASP A 172 25.49 52.81 -13.54
CA ASP A 172 25.83 53.80 -14.57
C ASP A 172 25.53 55.25 -14.14
N ARG A 173 24.52 55.44 -13.29
CA ARG A 173 24.13 56.79 -12.85
C ARG A 173 24.91 57.31 -11.64
N LEU A 174 25.82 56.52 -11.04
CA LEU A 174 26.48 56.87 -9.76
C LEU A 174 25.45 57.36 -8.72
N GLU A 175 24.20 56.90 -8.82
CA GLU A 175 23.11 57.36 -7.97
C GLU A 175 23.32 56.72 -6.60
N THR A 176 23.74 57.55 -5.66
CA THR A 176 23.88 57.24 -4.23
C THR A 176 22.53 56.96 -3.55
N ASP A 177 21.44 56.92 -4.33
CA ASP A 177 20.04 56.97 -3.89
C ASP A 177 19.18 55.76 -4.35
N MET A 178 19.83 54.74 -4.93
CA MET A 178 19.27 53.38 -4.95
C MET A 178 19.43 52.77 -3.56
N THR A 179 18.58 53.21 -2.65
CA THR A 179 18.50 52.69 -1.29
C THR A 179 18.11 51.22 -1.35
N GLU A 180 18.68 50.40 -0.47
CA GLU A 180 18.32 48.98 -0.28
C GLU A 180 16.79 48.78 -0.19
N SER A 181 16.07 49.79 0.34
CA SER A 181 14.60 49.83 0.37
C SER A 181 13.95 49.67 -1.01
N LYS A 182 14.40 50.40 -2.05
CA LYS A 182 13.80 50.31 -3.40
C LYS A 182 14.04 48.95 -4.05
N ILE A 183 15.22 48.36 -3.79
CA ILE A 183 15.57 47.01 -4.26
C ILE A 183 14.67 45.98 -3.57
N ASN A 184 14.49 46.09 -2.26
CA ASN A 184 13.60 45.22 -1.52
C ASN A 184 12.13 45.36 -1.97
N ASP A 185 11.66 46.57 -2.25
CA ASP A 185 10.30 46.82 -2.77
C ASP A 185 10.10 46.26 -4.19
N LEU A 186 11.14 46.27 -5.03
CA LEU A 186 11.11 45.64 -6.35
C LEU A 186 11.06 44.12 -6.22
N VAL A 187 11.93 43.54 -5.38
CA VAL A 187 11.95 42.09 -5.12
C VAL A 187 10.62 41.62 -4.54
N ALA A 188 10.02 42.37 -3.62
CA ALA A 188 8.71 42.08 -3.05
C ALA A 188 7.62 42.04 -4.14
N ARG A 189 7.58 43.05 -5.04
CA ARG A 189 6.63 43.07 -6.17
C ARG A 189 6.85 41.92 -7.15
N HIS A 190 8.09 41.54 -7.42
CA HIS A 190 8.40 40.38 -8.26
C HIS A 190 7.94 39.06 -7.63
N TYR A 191 8.21 38.90 -6.33
CA TYR A 191 7.76 37.74 -5.56
C TYR A 191 6.23 37.63 -5.53
N GLU A 192 5.53 38.74 -5.29
CA GLU A 192 4.06 38.79 -5.30
C GLU A 192 3.50 38.43 -6.68
N ALA A 193 4.03 39.01 -7.76
CA ALA A 193 3.60 38.70 -9.12
C ALA A 193 3.85 37.23 -9.49
N HIS A 194 5.00 36.68 -9.08
CA HIS A 194 5.32 35.27 -9.28
C HIS A 194 4.38 34.35 -8.49
N SER A 195 4.14 34.66 -7.21
CA SER A 195 3.23 33.91 -6.34
C SER A 195 1.79 33.92 -6.87
N LEU A 196 1.30 35.08 -7.33
CA LEU A 196 -0.04 35.21 -7.90
C LEU A 196 -0.21 34.39 -9.19
N LEU A 197 0.76 34.47 -10.11
CA LEU A 197 0.70 33.69 -11.35
C LEU A 197 0.77 32.18 -11.06
N GLN A 198 1.68 31.77 -10.18
CA GLN A 198 1.81 30.39 -9.75
C GLN A 198 0.50 29.88 -9.11
N GLY A 199 -0.09 30.64 -8.20
CA GLY A 199 -1.36 30.29 -7.56
C GLY A 199 -2.51 30.15 -8.55
N LYS A 200 -2.62 31.09 -9.52
CA LYS A 200 -3.63 31.01 -10.58
C LYS A 200 -3.47 29.75 -11.44
N LEU A 201 -2.26 29.48 -11.94
CA LEU A 201 -1.99 28.34 -12.81
C LEU A 201 -2.14 27.00 -12.08
N THR A 202 -1.80 26.94 -10.79
CA THR A 202 -2.07 25.77 -9.94
C THR A 202 -3.58 25.54 -9.80
N SER A 203 -4.35 26.57 -9.44
CA SER A 203 -5.79 26.45 -9.29
C SER A 203 -6.51 26.04 -10.59
N GLU A 204 -6.08 26.56 -11.73
CA GLU A 204 -6.60 26.12 -13.04
C GLU A 204 -6.30 24.63 -13.31
N LEU A 205 -5.08 24.18 -13.00
CA LEU A 205 -4.68 22.78 -13.15
C LEU A 205 -5.49 21.85 -12.22
N ASP A 206 -5.67 22.24 -10.96
CA ASP A 206 -6.43 21.46 -9.98
C ASP A 206 -7.90 21.35 -10.37
N THR A 207 -8.48 22.44 -10.89
CA THR A 207 -9.86 22.44 -11.40
C THR A 207 -10.05 21.43 -12.54
N ILE A 208 -9.07 21.34 -13.45
CA ILE A 208 -9.09 20.36 -14.54
C ILE A 208 -9.00 18.93 -13.98
N LYS A 209 -8.07 18.68 -13.06
CA LYS A 209 -7.88 17.35 -12.46
C LYS A 209 -9.11 16.87 -11.72
N GLU A 210 -9.72 17.73 -10.92
CA GLU A 210 -10.93 17.39 -10.17
C GLU A 210 -12.13 17.15 -11.09
N ALA A 211 -12.27 17.94 -12.16
CA ALA A 211 -13.29 17.70 -13.17
C ALA A 211 -13.11 16.33 -13.85
N GLN A 212 -11.89 16.00 -14.27
CA GLN A 212 -11.56 14.69 -14.86
C GLN A 212 -11.80 13.55 -13.88
N ARG A 213 -11.42 13.71 -12.60
CA ARG A 213 -11.66 12.74 -11.54
C ARG A 213 -13.14 12.43 -11.40
N ARG A 214 -13.98 13.46 -11.30
CA ARG A 214 -15.44 13.31 -11.17
C ARG A 214 -16.05 12.65 -12.40
N GLU A 215 -15.73 13.16 -13.60
CA GLU A 215 -16.22 12.61 -14.86
C GLU A 215 -15.87 11.13 -15.02
N TYR A 216 -14.63 10.75 -14.69
CA TYR A 216 -14.18 9.36 -14.76
C TYR A 216 -14.96 8.46 -13.80
N ARG A 217 -15.15 8.88 -12.55
CA ARG A 217 -15.90 8.11 -11.54
C ARG A 217 -17.37 7.94 -11.94
N GLU A 218 -18.01 9.01 -12.39
CA GLU A 218 -19.40 8.97 -12.86
C GLU A 218 -19.56 8.05 -14.08
N TRP A 219 -18.67 8.17 -15.07
CA TRP A 219 -18.67 7.33 -16.25
C TRP A 219 -18.50 5.84 -15.90
N LEU A 220 -17.58 5.51 -15.00
CA LEU A 220 -17.31 4.13 -14.60
C LEU A 220 -18.51 3.50 -13.89
N MET A 221 -19.16 4.25 -12.99
CA MET A 221 -20.37 3.78 -12.30
C MET A 221 -21.52 3.56 -13.27
N GLN A 222 -21.77 4.48 -14.20
CA GLN A 222 -22.81 4.32 -15.24
C GLN A 222 -22.54 3.11 -16.14
N MET A 223 -21.27 2.91 -16.53
CA MET A 223 -20.88 1.78 -17.36
C MET A 223 -21.06 0.44 -16.62
N LEU A 224 -20.79 0.40 -15.32
CA LEU A 224 -21.03 -0.79 -14.50
C LEU A 224 -22.52 -1.10 -14.34
N GLU A 225 -23.37 -0.08 -14.14
CA GLU A 225 -24.82 -0.23 -14.12
C GLU A 225 -25.36 -0.81 -15.42
N GLN A 226 -24.87 -0.31 -16.57
CA GLN A 226 -25.21 -0.84 -17.89
C GLN A 226 -24.78 -2.31 -18.05
N ASN A 227 -23.54 -2.65 -17.69
CA ASN A 227 -23.06 -4.02 -17.75
C ASN A 227 -23.82 -4.98 -16.83
N GLN A 228 -24.33 -4.51 -15.68
CA GLN A 228 -25.14 -5.32 -14.77
C GLN A 228 -26.58 -5.48 -15.26
N ALA A 229 -27.17 -4.43 -15.82
CA ALA A 229 -28.49 -4.46 -16.44
C ALA A 229 -28.52 -5.38 -17.67
N ASP A 230 -27.44 -5.40 -18.46
CA ASP A 230 -27.32 -6.15 -19.71
C ASP A 230 -26.77 -7.58 -19.51
N SER A 231 -27.16 -8.27 -18.44
CA SER A 231 -26.81 -9.68 -18.17
C SER A 231 -27.36 -10.70 -19.20
N SER A 232 -27.69 -10.25 -20.42
CA SER A 232 -27.98 -11.04 -21.60
C SER A 232 -27.51 -10.41 -22.95
N LEU A 233 -26.20 -10.18 -23.14
CA LEU A 233 -25.43 -10.07 -24.44
C LEU A 233 -25.89 -9.05 -25.52
N PRO A 234 -25.09 -8.70 -26.57
CA PRO A 234 -23.64 -8.74 -26.79
C PRO A 234 -23.04 -7.31 -27.01
N THR A 235 -21.71 -7.25 -27.20
CA THR A 235 -20.91 -6.08 -27.65
C THR A 235 -21.67 -5.04 -28.49
N PRO A 236 -21.68 -3.74 -28.11
CA PRO A 236 -22.16 -2.70 -28.99
C PRO A 236 -21.17 -2.48 -30.14
N ASN A 237 -21.71 -2.42 -31.35
CA ASN A 237 -21.03 -2.00 -32.56
C ASN A 237 -20.34 -0.63 -32.34
N SER A 238 -19.01 -0.64 -32.20
CA SER A 238 -18.18 0.50 -32.60
C SER A 238 -17.87 0.34 -34.09
N PRO A 239 -18.05 1.36 -34.93
CA PRO A 239 -17.71 1.27 -36.34
C PRO A 239 -16.19 1.24 -36.43
N LEU A 240 -15.63 0.06 -36.68
CA LEU A 240 -14.42 -0.21 -37.47
C LEU A 240 -14.15 -1.71 -37.36
N THR A 241 -14.32 -2.38 -38.49
CA THR A 241 -14.12 -3.81 -38.74
C THR A 241 -12.86 -4.39 -38.08
N PRO A 242 -12.95 -5.58 -37.43
CA PRO A 242 -11.79 -6.29 -36.93
C PRO A 242 -11.07 -7.02 -38.06
N VAL A 243 -9.78 -6.73 -38.25
CA VAL A 243 -8.84 -7.66 -38.88
C VAL A 243 -8.32 -8.58 -37.76
N PRO A 244 -8.23 -9.91 -37.94
CA PRO A 244 -7.81 -10.80 -36.87
C PRO A 244 -6.37 -10.48 -36.44
N PRO A 245 -6.04 -10.51 -35.14
CA PRO A 245 -4.65 -10.42 -34.72
C PRO A 245 -3.96 -11.73 -35.11
N GLU A 246 -3.03 -11.67 -36.05
CA GLU A 246 -1.97 -12.68 -36.13
C GLU A 246 -1.20 -12.62 -34.82
N ILE A 247 -1.08 -13.78 -34.16
CA ILE A 247 -0.24 -13.96 -32.99
C ILE A 247 1.22 -13.82 -33.47
N ILE A 248 1.71 -12.58 -33.48
CA ILE A 248 3.12 -12.29 -33.63
C ILE A 248 3.75 -12.45 -32.25
N ILE A 249 4.40 -13.59 -32.04
CA ILE A 249 5.38 -13.75 -30.97
C ILE A 249 6.42 -12.64 -31.17
N PRO A 250 6.61 -11.68 -30.25
CA PRO A 250 7.60 -10.63 -30.44
C PRO A 250 8.99 -11.26 -30.33
N LYS A 251 9.57 -11.63 -31.47
CA LYS A 251 11.01 -11.80 -31.61
C LYS A 251 11.59 -10.39 -31.71
N HIS A 252 12.43 -10.03 -30.73
CA HIS A 252 13.21 -8.81 -30.65
C HIS A 252 12.42 -7.49 -30.56
N PHE A 253 12.42 -6.90 -29.36
CA PHE A 253 12.30 -5.44 -29.22
C PHE A 253 13.57 -4.81 -29.78
N ASP A 254 13.53 -4.34 -31.02
CA ASP A 254 14.57 -3.46 -31.58
C ASP A 254 14.51 -2.10 -30.87
N ARG A 255 15.38 -1.92 -29.88
CA ARG A 255 15.66 -0.63 -29.22
C ARG A 255 16.44 0.26 -30.18
N GLY A 256 15.74 1.11 -30.90
CA GLY A 256 16.33 2.21 -31.65
C GLY A 256 16.66 3.43 -30.78
N ILE A 257 17.92 3.51 -30.34
CA ILE A 257 18.74 4.73 -30.15
C ILE A 257 18.40 5.67 -28.98
N ILE A 258 19.00 5.41 -27.79
CA ILE A 258 20.16 6.16 -27.26
C ILE A 258 21.09 5.14 -26.61
N ASP A 259 22.36 5.20 -27.00
CA ASP A 259 23.42 4.21 -26.83
C ASP A 259 24.07 4.31 -25.43
N ALA A 260 23.31 3.94 -24.39
CA ALA A 260 23.86 3.48 -23.13
C ALA A 260 23.33 2.07 -22.88
N PRO A 261 24.18 1.05 -22.66
CA PRO A 261 23.69 -0.26 -22.28
C PRO A 261 22.91 -0.12 -20.98
N ILE A 262 21.60 -0.37 -21.02
CA ILE A 262 20.82 -0.46 -19.79
C ILE A 262 21.41 -1.63 -19.01
N LEU A 263 22.12 -1.31 -17.94
CA LEU A 263 22.72 -2.32 -17.07
C LEU A 263 21.58 -2.98 -16.32
N GLU A 264 21.23 -4.19 -16.76
CA GLU A 264 20.10 -4.93 -16.24
C GLU A 264 20.42 -6.43 -16.24
N GLU A 265 20.21 -7.07 -15.09
CA GLU A 265 20.29 -8.52 -14.94
C GLU A 265 19.13 -9.04 -14.09
N SER A 266 18.61 -10.22 -14.44
CA SER A 266 17.50 -10.85 -13.73
C SER A 266 17.86 -12.28 -13.32
N PHE A 267 17.40 -12.65 -12.12
CA PHE A 267 17.70 -13.91 -11.47
C PHE A 267 16.41 -14.52 -10.92
N THR A 268 16.27 -15.84 -11.05
CA THR A 268 15.23 -16.57 -10.34
C THR A 268 15.86 -17.37 -9.20
N ILE A 269 15.44 -17.09 -7.98
CA ILE A 269 15.96 -17.73 -6.77
C ILE A 269 14.87 -18.58 -6.12
N HIS A 270 15.31 -19.58 -5.35
CA HIS A 270 14.42 -20.40 -4.55
C HIS A 270 14.83 -20.31 -3.08
N LEU A 271 13.92 -19.86 -2.22
CA LEU A 271 14.13 -19.74 -0.78
C LEU A 271 13.21 -20.69 -0.02
N GLY A 272 13.66 -21.16 1.14
CA GLY A 272 12.94 -22.14 1.98
C GLY A 272 13.64 -23.49 2.08
N SER A 273 13.60 -24.08 3.28
CA SER A 273 14.21 -25.39 3.59
C SER A 273 13.31 -26.56 3.23
N GLN A 274 11.99 -26.40 3.35
CA GLN A 274 10.98 -27.44 3.10
C GLN A 274 10.12 -27.10 1.87
N LEU A 275 9.41 -25.97 1.89
CA LEU A 275 8.68 -25.43 0.73
C LEU A 275 9.57 -24.39 0.04
N LYS A 276 10.03 -24.69 -1.18
CA LYS A 276 10.86 -23.75 -1.95
C LYS A 276 9.96 -22.74 -2.67
N GLN A 277 9.90 -21.52 -2.17
CA GLN A 277 9.25 -20.39 -2.83
C GLN A 277 10.15 -19.83 -3.92
N MET A 278 9.58 -19.51 -5.07
CA MET A 278 10.27 -18.90 -6.20
C MET A 278 10.15 -17.38 -6.10
N HIS A 279 11.27 -16.68 -6.21
CA HIS A 279 11.28 -15.21 -6.27
C HIS A 279 12.10 -14.75 -7.47
N ASN A 280 11.63 -13.67 -8.11
CA ASN A 280 12.35 -13.02 -9.18
C ASN A 280 13.10 -11.81 -8.62
N ILE A 281 14.41 -11.79 -8.79
CA ILE A 281 15.24 -10.64 -8.43
C ILE A 281 15.76 -9.99 -9.70
N ARG A 282 15.57 -8.68 -9.85
CA ARG A 282 16.12 -7.87 -10.93
C ARG A 282 17.07 -6.83 -10.36
N ILE A 283 18.24 -6.66 -10.95
CA ILE A 283 19.15 -5.55 -10.67
C ILE A 283 19.17 -4.67 -11.91
N LEU A 284 18.90 -3.38 -11.78
CA LEU A 284 19.00 -2.43 -12.89
C LEU A 284 19.63 -1.10 -12.49
N SER A 285 20.30 -0.44 -13.44
CA SER A 285 20.67 0.97 -13.37
C SER A 285 19.67 1.81 -14.15
N ALA A 286 18.92 2.67 -13.46
CA ALA A 286 17.90 3.55 -14.04
C ALA A 286 17.57 4.71 -13.09
N SER A 287 16.89 5.75 -13.59
CA SER A 287 16.27 6.75 -12.72
C SER A 287 15.01 6.19 -12.09
N VAL A 288 14.78 6.50 -10.80
CA VAL A 288 13.54 6.18 -10.10
C VAL A 288 12.33 6.81 -10.79
N MET A 289 12.52 8.02 -11.30
CA MET A 289 11.44 8.78 -11.92
C MET A 289 10.95 8.13 -13.21
N ASP A 290 11.81 7.40 -13.93
CA ASP A 290 11.42 6.68 -15.15
C ASP A 290 10.45 5.52 -14.85
N LEU A 291 10.48 4.96 -13.63
CA LEU A 291 9.50 3.95 -13.20
C LEU A 291 8.17 4.57 -12.77
N CYS A 292 8.20 5.83 -12.36
CA CYS A 292 7.02 6.56 -11.88
C CYS A 292 6.30 7.28 -13.03
N ALA A 293 7.05 7.86 -13.96
CA ALA A 293 6.53 8.72 -15.02
C ALA A 293 5.83 7.92 -16.12
N ILE A 294 4.65 8.41 -16.52
CA ILE A 294 3.93 7.93 -17.71
C ILE A 294 4.43 8.75 -18.91
N GLU A 295 5.36 8.19 -19.67
CA GLU A 295 5.83 8.77 -20.93
C GLU A 295 5.04 8.19 -22.11
N ASP A 296 4.69 9.07 -23.06
CA ASP A 296 4.29 8.60 -24.38
C ASP A 296 5.54 8.03 -25.04
N SER A 297 5.46 6.84 -25.65
CA SER A 297 6.56 6.28 -26.42
C SER A 297 7.15 7.37 -27.31
N LYS A 298 8.43 7.70 -27.10
CA LYS A 298 9.12 8.80 -27.76
C LYS A 298 8.74 8.80 -29.23
N GLN A 299 8.12 9.90 -29.66
CA GLN A 299 7.66 10.13 -31.02
C GLN A 299 8.70 9.64 -32.02
N LEU A 300 8.39 8.57 -32.75
CA LEU A 300 9.05 8.32 -34.01
C LEU A 300 8.82 9.59 -34.87
N PRO A 301 9.83 10.15 -35.55
CA PRO A 301 9.67 11.39 -36.31
C PRO A 301 8.47 11.27 -37.26
N ALA A 302 7.63 12.29 -37.26
CA ALA A 302 6.31 12.37 -37.89
C ALA A 302 6.30 12.32 -39.44
N ILE A 303 7.18 11.54 -40.07
CA ILE A 303 7.32 11.50 -41.53
C ILE A 303 6.73 10.22 -42.15
N LEU A 304 6.39 9.17 -41.38
CA LEU A 304 5.93 7.90 -41.97
C LEU A 304 4.77 7.20 -41.25
N ASN A 305 3.85 7.91 -40.58
CA ASN A 305 2.60 7.27 -40.14
C ASN A 305 1.41 8.24 -40.15
N PHE A 306 0.58 8.11 -41.20
CA PHE A 306 -0.69 8.83 -41.35
C PHE A 306 -1.81 8.34 -40.41
N ASN A 307 -1.50 7.47 -39.42
CA ASN A 307 -2.44 6.92 -38.44
C ASN A 307 -2.13 7.34 -36.98
N CYS A 308 -1.66 8.57 -36.77
CA CYS A 308 -1.23 9.11 -35.46
C CYS A 308 -2.38 9.47 -34.49
N PHE A 309 -3.44 8.66 -34.42
CA PHE A 309 -4.53 8.82 -33.44
C PHE A 309 -4.61 7.69 -32.40
N ARG A 310 -3.85 6.60 -32.56
CA ARG A 310 -3.81 5.50 -31.59
C ARG A 310 -2.42 5.41 -30.95
N SER A 311 -2.20 6.24 -29.94
CA SER A 311 -1.13 6.00 -28.98
C SER A 311 -1.69 5.00 -27.97
N GLU A 312 -1.27 3.74 -28.10
CA GLU A 312 -1.71 2.66 -27.21
C GLU A 312 -1.16 2.87 -25.78
N PRO A 313 -1.94 2.54 -24.74
CA PRO A 313 -1.47 2.58 -23.36
C PRO A 313 -0.26 1.65 -23.18
N THR A 314 0.70 2.06 -22.36
CA THR A 314 1.92 1.27 -22.15
C THR A 314 1.61 -0.05 -21.43
N PRO A 315 2.31 -1.16 -21.74
CA PRO A 315 2.10 -2.45 -21.06
C PRO A 315 2.27 -2.37 -19.53
N GLN A 316 3.15 -1.47 -19.06
CA GLN A 316 3.37 -1.20 -17.65
C GLN A 316 2.12 -0.61 -16.98
N LEU A 317 1.48 0.37 -17.63
CA LEU A 317 0.26 0.98 -17.10
C LEU A 317 -0.88 -0.03 -17.04
N LEU A 318 -0.99 -0.90 -18.06
CA LEU A 318 -1.95 -2.00 -18.07
C LEU A 318 -1.75 -2.92 -16.86
N GLN A 319 -0.52 -3.32 -16.57
CA GLN A 319 -0.21 -4.19 -15.44
C GLN A 319 -0.55 -3.52 -14.10
N THR A 320 -0.22 -2.24 -13.94
CA THR A 320 -0.55 -1.46 -12.74
C THR A 320 -2.07 -1.32 -12.58
N ALA A 321 -2.80 -1.02 -13.65
CA ALA A 321 -4.26 -0.93 -13.61
C ALA A 321 -4.94 -2.25 -13.22
N LEU A 322 -4.44 -3.39 -13.74
CA LEU A 322 -4.91 -4.74 -13.40
C LEU A 322 -4.64 -5.12 -11.94
N ALA A 323 -3.51 -4.66 -11.40
CA ALA A 323 -3.12 -4.96 -10.03
C ALA A 323 -3.81 -4.05 -9.00
N LEU A 324 -4.32 -2.89 -9.39
CA LEU A 324 -4.99 -1.95 -8.49
C LEU A 324 -6.24 -2.60 -7.85
N TYR A 325 -6.32 -2.53 -6.52
CA TYR A 325 -7.31 -3.23 -5.66
C TYR A 325 -7.24 -4.77 -5.69
N SER A 326 -6.18 -5.35 -6.23
CA SER A 326 -5.86 -6.78 -6.10
C SER A 326 -4.89 -7.05 -4.94
N ASN A 327 -4.50 -8.32 -4.78
CA ASN A 327 -3.47 -8.76 -3.85
C ASN A 327 -2.07 -8.87 -4.49
N ASP A 328 -1.80 -8.11 -5.55
CA ASP A 328 -0.54 -8.13 -6.30
C ASP A 328 0.04 -6.71 -6.50
N LEU A 329 0.09 -5.93 -5.42
CA LEU A 329 0.50 -4.52 -5.48
C LEU A 329 2.02 -4.35 -5.65
N SER A 330 2.39 -3.20 -6.21
CA SER A 330 3.79 -2.81 -6.45
C SER A 330 4.19 -1.62 -5.59
N GLY A 331 5.32 -1.74 -4.90
CA GLY A 331 5.91 -0.71 -4.05
C GLY A 331 7.29 -0.23 -4.50
N LEU A 332 7.67 0.96 -4.08
CA LEU A 332 8.99 1.56 -4.30
C LEU A 332 9.46 2.28 -3.04
N VAL A 333 10.74 2.13 -2.69
CA VAL A 333 11.37 2.81 -1.56
C VAL A 333 12.09 4.07 -2.02
N LEU A 334 11.49 5.24 -1.82
CA LEU A 334 12.11 6.53 -2.14
C LEU A 334 12.87 7.06 -0.92
N MET A 335 14.07 7.59 -1.14
CA MET A 335 14.84 8.23 -0.06
C MET A 335 14.27 9.63 0.21
N ALA A 336 14.01 9.95 1.49
CA ALA A 336 13.42 11.20 1.93
C ALA A 336 14.21 11.82 3.08
N ASP A 337 13.97 13.11 3.32
CA ASP A 337 14.54 13.86 4.44
C ASP A 337 13.63 13.76 5.69
N ASN A 338 14.12 14.26 6.82
CA ASN A 338 13.41 14.32 8.10
C ASN A 338 12.14 15.19 8.07
N LYS A 339 12.03 16.08 7.08
CA LYS A 339 10.88 16.93 6.83
C LYS A 339 10.03 16.36 5.69
N ILE A 340 8.76 16.10 5.99
CA ILE A 340 7.78 15.63 5.01
C ILE A 340 7.56 16.71 3.94
N GLY A 341 7.54 16.29 2.67
CA GLY A 341 7.42 17.22 1.54
C GLY A 341 8.69 18.06 1.29
N SER A 342 9.86 17.59 1.73
CA SER A 342 11.12 18.29 1.45
C SER A 342 11.46 18.31 -0.04
N ARG A 343 12.42 19.18 -0.39
CA ARG A 343 12.94 19.33 -1.76
C ARG A 343 13.49 18.03 -2.36
N VAL A 344 13.96 17.10 -1.53
CA VAL A 344 14.47 15.78 -1.97
C VAL A 344 13.39 14.99 -2.73
N THR A 345 12.12 15.19 -2.36
CA THR A 345 10.98 14.54 -3.01
C THR A 345 10.27 15.42 -4.04
N GLN A 346 10.80 16.60 -4.35
CA GLN A 346 10.13 17.58 -5.21
C GLN A 346 9.96 17.04 -6.64
N GLU A 347 10.99 16.43 -7.21
CA GLU A 347 10.92 15.85 -8.55
C GLU A 347 9.84 14.76 -8.62
N PHE A 348 9.74 13.92 -7.58
CA PHE A 348 8.68 12.93 -7.47
C PHE A 348 7.28 13.58 -7.41
N GLN A 349 7.10 14.61 -6.59
CA GLN A 349 5.84 15.35 -6.51
C GLN A 349 5.48 15.95 -7.87
N GLU A 350 6.46 16.50 -8.60
CA GLU A 350 6.23 17.00 -9.96
C GLU A 350 5.78 15.89 -10.92
N VAL A 351 6.35 14.69 -10.85
CA VAL A 351 5.90 13.53 -11.64
C VAL A 351 4.45 13.17 -11.32
N CYS A 352 4.07 13.08 -10.03
CA CYS A 352 2.68 12.84 -9.62
C CYS A 352 1.73 13.92 -10.15
N GLN A 353 2.19 15.16 -10.29
CA GLN A 353 1.38 16.27 -10.78
C GLN A 353 1.19 16.27 -12.31
N ARG A 354 1.89 15.41 -13.06
CA ARG A 354 1.74 15.34 -14.53
C ARG A 354 0.48 14.60 -14.98
N THR A 355 -0.16 13.83 -14.11
CA THR A 355 -1.35 13.04 -14.42
C THR A 355 -2.43 13.26 -13.37
N THR A 356 -3.67 12.91 -13.69
CA THR A 356 -4.79 12.97 -12.74
C THR A 356 -4.80 11.72 -11.88
N GLU A 357 -5.00 11.89 -10.58
CA GLU A 357 -5.20 10.80 -9.63
C GLU A 357 -6.71 10.56 -9.46
N PHE A 358 -7.18 9.37 -9.84
CA PHE A 358 -8.61 9.04 -9.89
C PHE A 358 -9.09 8.29 -8.63
N HIS A 359 -8.17 7.68 -7.90
CA HIS A 359 -8.47 6.70 -6.86
C HIS A 359 -8.17 7.22 -5.46
N PHE A 360 -7.05 7.90 -5.27
CA PHE A 360 -6.56 8.35 -3.97
C PHE A 360 -6.57 9.88 -3.86
N PRO A 361 -6.43 10.50 -2.67
CA PRO A 361 -6.22 11.94 -2.57
C PRO A 361 -4.95 12.38 -3.32
N HIS A 362 -4.86 13.64 -3.74
CA HIS A 362 -3.66 14.14 -4.41
C HIS A 362 -2.43 14.06 -3.49
N ILE A 363 -1.23 14.06 -4.08
CA ILE A 363 0.02 13.91 -3.31
C ILE A 363 0.16 14.99 -2.23
N GLU A 364 -0.24 16.22 -2.51
CA GLU A 364 -0.19 17.34 -1.55
C GLU A 364 -1.11 17.06 -0.34
N ASP A 365 -2.36 16.67 -0.58
CA ASP A 365 -3.31 16.30 0.49
C ASP A 365 -2.82 15.12 1.33
N GLN A 366 -2.20 14.11 0.68
CA GLN A 366 -1.62 12.98 1.37
C GLN A 366 -0.47 13.43 2.28
N LEU A 367 0.45 14.25 1.78
CA LEU A 367 1.59 14.75 2.55
C LEU A 367 1.14 15.63 3.73
N ASP A 368 0.14 16.49 3.55
CA ASP A 368 -0.41 17.32 4.61
C ASP A 368 -1.06 16.47 5.70
N LYS A 369 -1.87 15.48 5.31
CA LYS A 369 -2.48 14.53 6.26
C LYS A 369 -1.42 13.76 7.04
N ILE A 370 -0.39 13.25 6.36
CA ILE A 370 0.70 12.51 6.99
C ILE A 370 1.49 13.43 7.94
N SER A 371 1.79 14.66 7.53
CA SER A 371 2.45 15.67 8.36
C SER A 371 1.67 15.95 9.64
N ASN A 372 0.35 16.14 9.54
CA ASN A 372 -0.51 16.34 10.70
C ASN A 372 -0.50 15.14 11.66
N ILE A 373 -0.60 13.92 11.12
CA ILE A 373 -0.55 12.68 11.92
C ILE A 373 0.82 12.51 12.58
N ALA A 374 1.90 12.73 11.84
CA ALA A 374 3.27 12.62 12.35
C ALA A 374 3.50 13.63 13.48
N GLN A 375 3.05 14.88 13.32
CA GLN A 375 3.15 15.89 14.38
C GLN A 375 2.34 15.52 15.63
N GLN A 376 1.13 14.97 15.48
CA GLN A 376 0.34 14.49 16.61
C GLN A 376 1.05 13.35 17.34
N TYR A 377 1.60 12.39 16.59
CA TYR A 377 2.35 11.28 17.16
C TYR A 377 3.60 11.75 17.91
N LEU A 378 4.37 12.68 17.32
CA LEU A 378 5.59 13.25 17.92
C LEU A 378 5.30 14.11 19.15
N LYS A 379 4.13 14.75 19.22
CA LYS A 379 3.67 15.53 20.39
C LYS A 379 3.06 14.66 21.50
N SER A 380 2.66 13.42 21.20
CA SER A 380 2.04 12.52 22.18
C SER A 380 3.07 12.01 23.19
N ASP A 381 2.67 11.91 24.47
CA ASP A 381 3.55 11.56 25.61
C ASP A 381 3.94 10.07 25.66
N HIS A 382 3.55 9.27 24.66
CA HIS A 382 3.97 7.89 24.48
C HIS A 382 5.41 7.83 23.92
N LYS A 383 6.36 8.41 24.65
CA LYS A 383 7.77 8.33 24.29
C LYS A 383 8.29 6.92 24.54
N SER A 384 8.71 6.26 23.47
CA SER A 384 9.76 5.23 23.56
C SER A 384 11.00 5.86 24.21
N GLU A 385 11.54 5.24 25.25
CA GLU A 385 12.70 5.71 26.04
C GLU A 385 13.96 6.02 25.19
N ASN A 386 13.98 5.63 23.91
CA ASN A 386 15.10 5.82 22.99
C ASN A 386 14.99 7.04 22.05
N ARG A 387 13.89 7.81 22.05
CA ARG A 387 13.79 9.03 21.23
C ARG A 387 14.32 10.24 21.99
N SER A 388 15.19 11.02 21.36
CA SER A 388 15.64 12.30 21.93
C SER A 388 14.40 13.16 22.20
N ALA A 389 14.22 13.57 23.45
CA ALA A 389 12.97 14.13 23.97
C ALA A 389 12.54 15.47 23.34
N HIS A 390 13.27 15.97 22.33
CA HIS A 390 13.18 17.30 21.74
C HIS A 390 13.12 17.34 20.19
N SER A 391 13.07 16.22 19.47
CA SER A 391 12.97 16.25 18.00
C SER A 391 11.52 16.30 17.53
N GLU A 392 11.09 17.42 16.95
CA GLU A 392 9.81 17.56 16.23
C GLU A 392 9.85 16.96 14.81
N LEU A 393 10.99 16.37 14.42
CA LEU A 393 11.24 15.81 13.09
C LEU A 393 11.33 14.29 13.13
N LEU A 394 11.08 13.67 11.97
CA LEU A 394 11.27 12.23 11.77
C LEU A 394 12.74 11.85 11.91
N GLN A 395 13.00 10.64 12.37
CA GLN A 395 14.36 10.13 12.57
C GLN A 395 14.78 9.22 11.41
N PRO A 396 16.09 9.06 11.14
CA PRO A 396 16.56 8.10 10.16
C PRO A 396 16.01 6.69 10.42
N GLY A 397 15.49 6.04 9.38
CA GLY A 397 14.83 4.74 9.47
C GLY A 397 13.32 4.79 9.74
N ASP A 398 12.76 5.94 10.15
CA ASP A 398 11.32 6.16 10.05
C ASP A 398 10.91 6.20 8.56
N PHE A 399 9.67 5.86 8.26
CA PHE A 399 9.14 5.99 6.90
C PHE A 399 7.65 6.34 6.92
N TYR A 400 7.18 6.91 5.83
CA TYR A 400 5.76 7.15 5.58
C TYR A 400 5.38 6.68 4.18
N MET A 401 4.07 6.53 3.94
CA MET A 401 3.55 5.92 2.71
C MET A 401 2.61 6.86 1.99
N THR A 402 2.73 6.91 0.67
CA THR A 402 1.74 7.56 -0.22
C THR A 402 1.25 6.57 -1.26
N ARG A 403 -0.02 6.68 -1.66
CA ARG A 403 -0.70 5.76 -2.57
C ARG A 403 -1.04 6.45 -3.89
N HIS A 404 -0.88 5.74 -4.99
CA HIS A 404 -0.99 6.29 -6.33
C HIS A 404 -1.59 5.26 -7.27
N SER A 405 -2.50 5.69 -8.14
CA SER A 405 -2.92 4.94 -9.32
C SER A 405 -2.37 5.55 -10.61
N ASN A 406 -1.85 6.78 -10.53
CA ASN A 406 -1.49 7.61 -11.67
C ASN A 406 0.00 7.53 -12.06
N LEU A 407 0.72 6.55 -11.50
CA LEU A 407 2.13 6.24 -11.80
C LEU A 407 2.24 4.99 -12.68
N ALA A 408 3.34 4.87 -13.43
CA ALA A 408 3.46 3.84 -14.45
C ALA A 408 3.59 2.40 -13.92
N GLN A 409 4.41 2.17 -12.88
CA GLN A 409 4.76 0.81 -12.39
C GLN A 409 4.55 0.61 -10.88
N VAL A 410 4.06 1.63 -10.17
CA VAL A 410 4.09 1.66 -8.70
C VAL A 410 2.75 2.14 -8.14
N HIS A 411 2.27 1.44 -7.12
CA HIS A 411 1.05 1.79 -6.40
C HIS A 411 1.35 2.50 -5.07
N VAL A 412 2.46 2.12 -4.43
CA VAL A 412 2.79 2.57 -3.08
C VAL A 412 4.23 3.06 -3.02
N ILE A 413 4.44 4.28 -2.53
CA ILE A 413 5.76 4.84 -2.30
C ILE A 413 6.03 4.82 -0.80
N PHE A 414 7.10 4.13 -0.40
CA PHE A 414 7.67 4.18 0.93
C PHE A 414 8.73 5.27 0.96
N HIS A 415 8.43 6.39 1.59
CA HIS A 415 9.37 7.50 1.77
C HIS A 415 10.21 7.21 3.02
N MET A 416 11.40 6.65 2.81
CA MET A 416 12.32 6.26 3.88
C MET A 416 13.19 7.44 4.29
N VAL A 417 13.08 7.85 5.56
CA VAL A 417 13.86 8.97 6.09
C VAL A 417 15.31 8.53 6.26
N SER A 418 16.20 9.32 5.70
CA SER A 418 17.65 9.16 5.79
C SER A 418 18.35 10.48 6.05
N ASP A 419 19.58 10.40 6.53
CA ASP A 419 20.46 11.55 6.76
C ASP A 419 21.87 11.25 6.22
N ASP A 420 22.80 12.17 6.46
CA ASP A 420 24.19 12.05 6.01
C ASP A 420 24.96 10.91 6.71
N SER A 421 24.38 10.21 7.69
CA SER A 421 25.02 9.02 8.29
C SER A 421 25.25 7.91 7.28
N LEU A 422 24.46 7.88 6.19
CA LEU A 422 24.61 6.96 5.08
C LEU A 422 25.88 7.19 4.24
N ARG A 423 26.54 8.34 4.35
CA ARG A 423 27.78 8.63 3.61
C ARG A 423 28.99 7.88 4.16
N GLY A 424 29.06 7.74 5.49
CA GLY A 424 30.19 7.10 6.19
C GLY A 424 30.41 5.64 5.80
N SER A 425 31.64 5.12 5.82
CA SER A 425 31.95 3.75 5.36
C SER A 425 31.39 2.62 6.23
N ASP A 426 31.00 2.91 7.48
CA ASP A 426 30.80 1.92 8.54
C ASP A 426 29.32 1.65 8.84
N ILE A 427 28.54 1.40 7.77
CA ILE A 427 27.14 0.97 7.92
C ILE A 427 27.06 -0.54 8.23
N ASN A 428 26.19 -0.90 9.18
CA ASN A 428 25.98 -2.29 9.60
C ASN A 428 24.47 -2.61 9.72
N SER A 429 24.13 -3.86 10.05
CA SER A 429 22.75 -4.33 10.11
C SER A 429 21.87 -3.67 11.19
N ARG A 430 22.47 -2.97 12.16
CA ARG A 430 21.76 -2.21 13.19
C ARG A 430 21.57 -0.75 12.83
N HIS A 431 22.06 -0.31 11.67
CA HIS A 431 21.87 1.06 11.22
C HIS A 431 20.37 1.37 11.10
N PRO A 432 19.89 2.53 11.59
CA PRO A 432 18.46 2.84 11.61
C PRO A 432 17.77 2.70 10.24
N VAL A 433 18.40 3.16 9.17
CA VAL A 433 17.88 3.01 7.79
C VAL A 433 17.75 1.55 7.35
N VAL A 434 18.67 0.67 7.76
CA VAL A 434 18.61 -0.78 7.44
C VAL A 434 17.47 -1.45 8.22
N LEU A 435 17.26 -1.04 9.48
CA LEU A 435 16.10 -1.46 10.27
C LEU A 435 14.79 -0.93 9.68
N GLY A 436 14.79 0.32 9.20
CA GLY A 436 13.69 0.93 8.46
C GLY A 436 13.33 0.13 7.21
N LEU A 437 14.32 -0.28 6.41
CA LEU A 437 14.12 -1.15 5.26
C LEU A 437 13.49 -2.49 5.65
N ARG A 438 13.91 -3.10 6.77
CA ARG A 438 13.27 -4.33 7.29
C ARG A 438 11.80 -4.09 7.67
N ASN A 439 11.48 -2.94 8.26
CA ASN A 439 10.10 -2.58 8.58
C ASN A 439 9.26 -2.30 7.32
N ILE A 440 9.86 -1.71 6.28
CA ILE A 440 9.21 -1.54 4.97
C ILE A 440 8.89 -2.90 4.35
N LEU A 441 9.86 -3.82 4.31
CA LEU A 441 9.67 -5.18 3.80
C LEU A 441 8.53 -5.90 4.55
N LYS A 442 8.49 -5.76 5.89
CA LYS A 442 7.39 -6.28 6.71
C LYS A 442 6.05 -5.67 6.31
N THR A 443 6.00 -4.35 6.18
CA THR A 443 4.80 -3.61 5.84
C THR A 443 4.30 -3.99 4.45
N ALA A 444 5.19 -4.18 3.48
CA ALA A 444 4.86 -4.63 2.14
C ALA A 444 4.16 -6.00 2.16
N CYS A 445 4.75 -7.00 2.83
CA CYS A 445 4.18 -8.33 2.96
C CYS A 445 2.86 -8.39 3.72
N SER A 446 2.65 -7.49 4.70
CA SER A 446 1.39 -7.42 5.45
C SER A 446 0.25 -6.72 4.70
N ASN A 447 0.54 -6.07 3.57
CA ASN A 447 -0.43 -5.28 2.80
C ASN A 447 -0.46 -5.68 1.31
N ASP A 448 -0.21 -6.95 1.01
CA ASP A 448 -0.29 -7.52 -0.36
C ASP A 448 0.57 -6.81 -1.42
N ILE A 449 1.69 -6.22 -1.00
CA ILE A 449 2.70 -5.66 -1.91
C ILE A 449 3.69 -6.77 -2.25
N THR A 450 3.46 -7.40 -3.40
CA THR A 450 4.21 -8.58 -3.88
C THR A 450 5.42 -8.20 -4.73
N SER A 451 5.49 -6.96 -5.21
CA SER A 451 6.60 -6.44 -6.01
C SER A 451 7.20 -5.21 -5.33
N LEU A 452 8.50 -5.20 -5.03
CA LEU A 452 9.14 -4.07 -4.33
C LEU A 452 10.44 -3.62 -5.00
N THR A 453 10.55 -2.33 -5.28
CA THR A 453 11.79 -1.69 -5.76
C THR A 453 12.55 -1.03 -4.61
N ILE A 454 13.83 -1.38 -4.44
CA ILE A 454 14.71 -0.95 -3.34
C ILE A 454 15.99 -0.32 -3.91
N PRO A 455 16.45 0.85 -3.40
CA PRO A 455 17.79 1.36 -3.72
C PRO A 455 18.85 0.43 -3.13
N LEU A 456 19.60 -0.28 -3.98
CA LEU A 456 20.58 -1.27 -3.51
C LEU A 456 21.69 -0.66 -2.65
N LEU A 457 22.04 0.59 -2.93
CA LEU A 457 23.07 1.34 -2.20
C LEU A 457 22.47 2.26 -1.12
N LEU A 458 21.15 2.17 -0.86
CA LEU A 458 20.39 3.10 -0.01
C LEU A 458 20.51 4.57 -0.47
N GLN A 459 20.81 4.78 -1.75
CA GLN A 459 20.91 6.08 -2.40
C GLN A 459 20.66 5.94 -3.91
N TYR A 460 20.17 7.01 -4.54
CA TYR A 460 19.82 7.05 -5.96
C TYR A 460 20.79 7.87 -6.83
N ASP A 461 21.66 8.65 -6.20
CA ASP A 461 22.69 9.45 -6.87
C ASP A 461 24.09 8.93 -6.58
N MET A 462 24.99 9.08 -7.56
CA MET A 462 26.42 8.81 -7.36
C MET A 462 27.09 10.02 -6.70
N THR A 463 27.91 9.76 -5.69
CA THR A 463 28.76 10.76 -5.02
C THR A 463 30.23 10.36 -5.09
N GLU A 464 31.14 11.32 -4.93
CA GLU A 464 32.59 11.08 -5.05
C GLU A 464 33.14 10.08 -4.02
N GLU A 465 32.42 9.90 -2.89
CA GLU A 465 32.80 9.00 -1.80
C GLU A 465 32.51 7.51 -2.11
N MET A 466 31.72 7.24 -3.16
CA MET A 466 31.24 5.90 -3.52
C MET A 466 32.29 5.10 -4.30
N THR A 467 33.31 4.62 -3.58
CA THR A 467 34.30 3.68 -4.13
C THR A 467 33.69 2.30 -4.42
N ILE A 468 34.35 1.47 -5.24
CA ILE A 468 33.92 0.08 -5.52
C ILE A 468 33.66 -0.69 -4.22
N SER A 469 34.60 -0.63 -3.27
CA SER A 469 34.47 -1.30 -1.97
C SER A 469 33.31 -0.77 -1.12
N TRP A 470 32.97 0.50 -1.26
CA TRP A 470 31.84 1.12 -0.56
C TRP A 470 30.52 0.57 -1.12
N CYS A 471 30.43 0.44 -2.44
CA CYS A 471 29.27 -0.12 -3.13
C CYS A 471 29.08 -1.60 -2.79
N GLU A 472 30.16 -2.40 -2.85
CA GLU A 472 30.13 -3.83 -2.53
C GLU A 472 29.67 -4.10 -1.11
N LYS A 473 30.23 -3.39 -0.10
CA LYS A 473 29.84 -3.55 1.30
C LYS A 473 28.34 -3.26 1.54
N ARG A 474 27.80 -2.23 0.89
CA ARG A 474 26.38 -1.85 1.02
C ARG A 474 25.45 -2.80 0.31
N ALA A 475 25.77 -3.15 -0.94
CA ALA A 475 25.01 -4.13 -1.68
C ALA A 475 24.96 -5.46 -0.91
N GLU A 476 26.11 -5.91 -0.37
CA GLU A 476 26.17 -7.11 0.47
C GLU A 476 25.27 -6.99 1.70
N LEU A 477 25.31 -5.86 2.40
CA LEU A 477 24.49 -5.59 3.58
C LEU A 477 22.99 -5.63 3.23
N VAL A 478 22.57 -4.94 2.17
CA VAL A 478 21.17 -4.88 1.72
C VAL A 478 20.70 -6.24 1.24
N PHE A 479 21.48 -6.95 0.42
CA PHE A 479 21.17 -8.31 -0.01
C PHE A 479 21.01 -9.28 1.17
N LYS A 480 21.92 -9.24 2.15
CA LYS A 480 21.82 -10.07 3.37
C LYS A 480 20.60 -9.70 4.22
N CYS A 481 20.30 -8.41 4.37
CA CYS A 481 19.13 -7.93 5.09
C CYS A 481 17.83 -8.44 4.46
N VAL A 482 17.67 -8.24 3.15
CA VAL A 482 16.53 -8.74 2.37
C VAL A 482 16.43 -10.26 2.47
N LYS A 483 17.53 -10.99 2.23
CA LYS A 483 17.54 -12.45 2.31
C LYS A 483 17.10 -12.94 3.68
N GLY A 484 17.65 -12.36 4.75
CA GLY A 484 17.28 -12.68 6.13
C GLY A 484 15.79 -12.46 6.36
N PHE A 485 15.27 -11.32 5.93
CA PHE A 485 13.84 -11.01 6.01
C PHE A 485 12.97 -12.01 5.23
N MET A 486 13.30 -12.33 3.98
CA MET A 486 12.52 -13.27 3.16
C MET A 486 12.46 -14.67 3.80
N ILE A 487 13.53 -15.10 4.48
CA ILE A 487 13.55 -16.38 5.22
C ILE A 487 12.68 -16.30 6.49
N GLU A 488 12.72 -15.18 7.20
CA GLU A 488 11.89 -14.96 8.40
C GLU A 488 10.41 -14.85 8.07
N MET A 489 10.05 -14.14 6.99
CA MET A 489 8.66 -13.88 6.60
C MET A 489 7.89 -15.16 6.26
N ALA A 490 8.56 -16.18 5.71
CA ALA A 490 7.95 -17.49 5.48
C ALA A 490 7.36 -18.12 6.76
N SER A 491 7.73 -17.64 7.96
CA SER A 491 7.16 -18.05 9.24
C SER A 491 6.07 -17.13 9.81
N TRP A 492 5.91 -15.91 9.29
CA TRP A 492 5.05 -14.88 9.88
C TRP A 492 3.65 -14.81 9.25
N GLY A 493 3.45 -15.39 8.07
CA GLY A 493 2.21 -15.24 7.30
C GLY A 493 2.11 -13.87 6.59
N GLY A 494 1.25 -13.77 5.59
CA GLY A 494 1.11 -12.61 4.70
C GLY A 494 1.38 -12.96 3.23
N SER A 495 1.37 -11.97 2.34
CA SER A 495 1.66 -12.18 0.92
C SER A 495 3.16 -12.38 0.70
N ASP A 496 3.53 -13.41 -0.06
CA ASP A 496 4.91 -13.61 -0.47
C ASP A 496 5.38 -12.47 -1.38
N LEU A 497 6.58 -11.95 -1.12
CA LEU A 497 7.24 -10.98 -2.00
C LEU A 497 7.74 -11.72 -3.25
N LYS A 498 6.97 -11.69 -4.34
CA LYS A 498 7.25 -12.42 -5.59
C LYS A 498 8.38 -11.80 -6.39
N ASN A 499 8.38 -10.47 -6.53
CA ASN A 499 9.34 -9.74 -7.36
C ASN A 499 10.10 -8.72 -6.53
N LEU A 500 11.42 -8.74 -6.63
CA LEU A 500 12.27 -7.77 -5.97
C LEU A 500 13.18 -7.09 -6.98
N GLN A 501 13.14 -5.78 -7.00
CA GLN A 501 13.91 -4.98 -7.92
C GLN A 501 14.91 -4.12 -7.15
N PHE A 502 16.20 -4.35 -7.40
CA PHE A 502 17.28 -3.57 -6.86
C PHE A 502 17.70 -2.51 -7.87
N MET A 503 17.54 -1.25 -7.48
CA MET A 503 17.91 -0.12 -8.31
C MET A 503 19.28 0.41 -7.93
N LEU A 504 20.09 0.67 -8.95
CA LEU A 504 21.39 1.32 -8.87
C LEU A 504 21.33 2.70 -9.54
N PRO A 505 22.10 3.69 -9.04
CA PRO A 505 22.22 5.00 -9.68
C PRO A 505 22.64 4.91 -11.16
N LEU A 506 22.17 5.84 -11.99
CA LEU A 506 22.48 5.91 -13.44
C LEU A 506 23.97 6.09 -13.75
N GLY A 507 24.74 6.68 -12.83
CA GLY A 507 26.18 6.95 -13.01
C GLY A 507 27.09 5.78 -12.65
N ILE A 508 26.57 4.58 -12.38
CA ILE A 508 27.38 3.45 -11.93
C ILE A 508 28.21 2.87 -13.08
N SER A 509 29.47 2.50 -12.81
CA SER A 509 30.32 1.90 -13.82
C SER A 509 29.94 0.43 -14.08
N ASN A 510 30.13 -0.03 -15.31
CA ASN A 510 29.88 -1.42 -15.70
C ASN A 510 30.64 -2.43 -14.83
N GLN A 511 31.86 -2.08 -14.41
CA GLN A 511 32.68 -2.93 -13.55
C GLN A 511 32.06 -3.10 -12.16
N VAL A 512 31.58 -2.01 -11.56
CA VAL A 512 30.90 -2.07 -10.25
C VAL A 512 29.60 -2.84 -10.40
N PHE A 513 28.81 -2.54 -11.43
CA PHE A 513 27.56 -3.27 -11.71
C PHE A 513 27.79 -4.79 -11.79
N GLN A 514 28.77 -5.23 -12.58
CA GLN A 514 29.13 -6.66 -12.70
C GLN A 514 29.56 -7.27 -11.35
N SER A 515 30.36 -6.54 -10.55
CA SER A 515 30.74 -7.02 -9.21
C SER A 515 29.51 -7.23 -8.31
N LEU A 516 28.55 -6.30 -8.36
CA LEU A 516 27.31 -6.39 -7.58
C LEU A 516 26.39 -7.53 -8.07
N THR A 517 26.28 -7.76 -9.38
CA THR A 517 25.47 -8.85 -9.93
C THR A 517 26.10 -10.22 -9.65
N GLU A 518 27.42 -10.36 -9.74
CA GLU A 518 28.15 -11.58 -9.37
C GLU A 518 28.03 -11.94 -7.88
N MET A 519 27.77 -10.96 -7.02
CA MET A 519 27.55 -11.16 -5.58
C MET A 519 26.20 -11.84 -5.29
N LEU A 520 25.17 -11.56 -6.10
CA LEU A 520 23.81 -12.04 -5.86
C LEU A 520 23.75 -13.58 -5.82
N PRO A 521 24.30 -14.35 -6.79
CA PRO A 521 24.35 -15.82 -6.70
C PRO A 521 25.14 -16.39 -5.52
N ARG A 522 26.07 -15.62 -4.96
CA ARG A 522 26.84 -16.03 -3.77
C ARG A 522 26.00 -15.90 -2.50
N ILE A 523 25.13 -14.89 -2.44
CA ILE A 523 24.26 -14.61 -1.29
C ILE A 523 22.96 -15.41 -1.40
N PHE A 524 22.25 -15.30 -2.51
CA PHE A 524 21.04 -16.05 -2.81
C PHE A 524 21.43 -17.29 -3.59
N LYS A 525 21.05 -18.48 -3.11
CA LYS A 525 21.33 -19.72 -3.84
C LYS A 525 20.48 -19.74 -5.12
N VAL A 526 21.05 -19.30 -6.23
CA VAL A 526 20.36 -19.25 -7.54
C VAL A 526 20.16 -20.68 -8.07
N SER A 527 19.01 -20.92 -8.70
CA SER A 527 18.76 -22.20 -9.36
C SER A 527 19.53 -22.24 -10.67
N ASN A 528 20.60 -23.02 -10.74
CA ASN A 528 21.22 -23.33 -12.02
C ASN A 528 20.28 -24.25 -12.82
N PRO A 529 19.88 -23.88 -14.06
CA PRO A 529 19.17 -24.81 -14.92
C PRO A 529 20.09 -26.02 -15.16
N LYS A 530 19.63 -27.21 -14.78
CA LYS A 530 20.32 -28.45 -15.17
C LYS A 530 20.20 -28.56 -16.68
N ILE A 531 21.28 -28.29 -17.39
CA ILE A 531 21.42 -28.67 -18.80
C ILE A 531 21.37 -30.19 -18.80
N LEU A 532 20.24 -30.77 -19.22
CA LEU A 532 20.13 -32.18 -19.53
C LEU A 532 21.10 -32.44 -20.70
N LYS A 533 22.16 -33.20 -20.42
CA LYS A 533 23.09 -33.69 -21.45
C LYS A 533 22.48 -34.84 -22.23
#